data_AF-A0A417WUI7-F1
#
_entry.id   AF-A0A417WUI7-F1
#
_cell.length_a   1.000
_cell.length_b   1.000
_cell.length_c   1.000
_cell.angle_alpha   90.00
_cell.angle_beta   90.00
_cell.angle_gamma   90.00
#
_symmetry.space_group_name_H-M   'P 1'
#
loop_
_entity.id
_entity.type
_entity.pdbx_description
1 polymer ?
#
loop_
_entity_poly.entity_id
_entity_poly.type
_entity_poly.pdbx_seq_one_letter_code
_entity_poly.pdbx_strand_id
1 'polypeptide(L)'
;MKIISSYGVELRKQNIPIRQTLEIYRSAVRYLVEVYESVWEELVKIEESKKRFNAAEHLVHTTKRNPARFDFDFCFPKMPSYFRRAAVQHALGSVSSYRTRLEQWKAEG
;
A
#
# COMPACT_ATOMS: atom_id res chain seq x y z
N MET A 1 0.53 35.69 25.51
CA MET A 1 0.65 35.25 24.10
C MET A 1 -0.46 35.92 23.31
N LYS A 2 -0.14 36.88 22.43
CA LYS A 2 -1.15 37.60 21.62
C LYS A 2 -1.48 36.74 20.40
N ILE A 3 -2.70 36.21 20.34
CA ILE A 3 -3.21 35.50 19.16
C ILE A 3 -3.66 36.56 18.16
N ILE A 4 -2.89 36.75 17.09
CA ILE A 4 -3.27 37.62 15.97
C ILE A 4 -3.80 36.71 14.87
N SER A 5 -5.13 36.61 14.75
CA SER A 5 -5.78 35.90 13.64
C SER A 5 -5.81 36.83 12.43
N SER A 6 -4.86 36.66 11.51
CA SER A 6 -4.68 37.56 10.37
C SER A 6 -5.43 37.15 9.10
N TYR A 7 -6.16 36.04 9.09
CA TYR A 7 -6.91 35.63 7.89
C TYR A 7 -8.17 34.84 8.26
N GLY A 8 -9.34 35.47 8.08
CA GLY A 8 -10.63 34.80 8.15
C GLY A 8 -10.86 33.94 6.91
N VAL A 9 -10.13 32.81 6.79
CA VAL A 9 -10.42 31.80 5.78
C VAL A 9 -11.38 30.78 6.38
N GLU A 10 -12.65 30.84 5.96
CA GLU A 10 -13.56 29.72 6.17
C GLU A 10 -13.15 28.56 5.24
N LEU A 11 -12.65 27.48 5.81
CA LEU A 11 -12.37 26.26 5.06
C LEU A 11 -13.68 25.53 4.73
N ARG A 12 -14.39 25.97 3.68
CA ARG A 12 -15.64 25.35 3.22
C ARG A 12 -15.37 23.97 2.59
N LYS A 13 -16.05 22.94 3.11
CA LYS A 13 -16.07 21.53 2.61
C LYS A 13 -14.68 20.87 2.39
N GLN A 14 -13.84 20.85 3.41
CA GLN A 14 -12.51 20.19 3.40
C GLN A 14 -12.53 18.68 3.10
N ASN A 15 -13.67 18.00 3.26
CA ASN A 15 -13.74 16.54 3.19
C ASN A 15 -13.73 15.96 1.78
N ILE A 16 -14.02 16.74 0.73
CA ILE A 16 -14.18 16.20 -0.63
C ILE A 16 -12.84 15.74 -1.22
N PRO A 17 -11.76 16.56 -1.21
CA PRO A 17 -10.47 16.13 -1.75
C PRO A 17 -9.85 14.97 -0.95
N ILE A 18 -10.07 14.95 0.37
CA ILE A 18 -9.59 13.87 1.25
C ILE A 18 -10.28 12.55 0.91
N ARG A 19 -11.60 12.55 0.67
CA ARG A 19 -12.35 11.36 0.26
C ARG A 19 -11.86 10.81 -1.07
N GLN A 20 -11.65 11.67 -2.07
CA GLN A 20 -11.11 11.27 -3.37
C GLN A 20 -9.71 10.64 -3.23
N THR A 21 -8.86 11.25 -2.41
CA THR A 21 -7.51 10.72 -2.13
C THR A 21 -7.57 9.34 -1.47
N LEU A 22 -8.49 9.19 -0.51
CA LEU A 22 -8.72 7.92 0.18
C LEU A 22 -9.26 6.84 -0.75
N GLU A 23 -10.14 7.18 -1.68
CA GLU A 23 -10.68 6.25 -2.68
C GLU A 23 -9.58 5.73 -3.61
N ILE A 24 -8.69 6.61 -4.09
CA ILE A 24 -7.52 6.22 -4.91
C ILE A 24 -6.59 5.31 -4.10
N TYR A 25 -6.28 5.70 -2.86
CA TYR A 25 -5.42 4.89 -1.99
C TYR A 25 -6.01 3.50 -1.70
N ARG A 26 -7.30 3.42 -1.40
CA ARG A 26 -8.00 2.14 -1.18
C ARG A 26 -8.00 1.27 -2.43
N SER A 27 -8.19 1.87 -3.60
CA SER A 27 -8.13 1.15 -4.87
C SER A 27 -6.72 0.59 -5.14
N ALA A 28 -5.68 1.37 -4.81
CA ALA A 28 -4.30 0.91 -4.90
C ALA A 28 -3.98 -0.23 -3.92
N VAL A 29 -4.43 -0.13 -2.68
CA VAL A 29 -4.28 -1.22 -1.70
C VAL A 29 -4.97 -2.48 -2.18
N ARG A 30 -6.22 -2.38 -2.68
CA ARG A 30 -6.97 -3.54 -3.19
C ARG A 30 -6.21 -4.24 -4.31
N TYR A 31 -5.73 -3.49 -5.30
CA TYR A 31 -4.91 -4.03 -6.39
C TYR A 31 -3.66 -4.75 -5.86
N LEU A 32 -2.97 -4.15 -4.89
CA LEU A 32 -1.76 -4.75 -4.30
C LEU A 32 -2.04 -6.02 -3.50
N VAL A 33 -3.19 -6.10 -2.81
CA VAL A 33 -3.59 -7.32 -2.10
C VAL A 33 -3.75 -8.48 -3.07
N GLU A 34 -4.45 -8.27 -4.19
CA GLU A 34 -4.64 -9.29 -5.23
C GLU A 34 -3.30 -9.76 -5.82
N VAL A 35 -2.41 -8.80 -6.13
CA VAL A 35 -1.06 -9.11 -6.62
C VAL A 35 -0.26 -9.92 -5.59
N TYR A 36 -0.21 -9.48 -4.33
CA TYR A 36 0.58 -10.17 -3.31
C TYR A 36 0.00 -11.50 -2.88
N GLU A 37 -1.31 -11.70 -2.99
CA GLU A 37 -1.91 -13.01 -2.79
C GLU A 37 -1.44 -14.00 -3.86
N SER A 38 -1.33 -13.57 -5.12
CA SER A 38 -0.84 -14.42 -6.22
C SER A 38 0.65 -14.76 -6.11
N VAL A 39 1.46 -13.88 -5.52
CA VAL A 39 2.93 -14.05 -5.39
C VAL A 39 3.33 -14.45 -3.95
N TRP A 40 2.36 -14.76 -3.09
CA TRP A 40 2.60 -14.97 -1.66
C TRP A 40 3.63 -16.08 -1.38
N GLU A 41 3.55 -17.18 -2.13
CA GLU A 41 4.45 -18.33 -1.98
C GLU A 41 5.92 -17.99 -2.29
N GLU A 42 6.17 -17.06 -3.20
CA GLU A 42 7.53 -16.57 -3.48
C GLU A 42 8.02 -15.66 -2.35
N LEU A 43 7.14 -14.80 -1.82
CA LEU A 43 7.48 -13.81 -0.79
C LEU A 43 7.70 -14.43 0.60
N VAL A 44 6.97 -15.49 0.94
CA VAL A 44 7.09 -16.17 2.24
C VAL A 44 8.46 -16.79 2.46
N LYS A 45 9.13 -17.23 1.39
CA LYS A 45 10.47 -17.84 1.44
C LYS A 45 11.54 -16.86 1.94
N ILE A 46 11.27 -15.56 1.86
CA ILE A 46 12.16 -14.52 2.38
C ILE A 46 11.88 -14.36 3.87
N GLU A 47 12.76 -14.88 4.73
CA GLU A 47 12.61 -14.79 6.20
C GLU A 47 12.69 -13.34 6.71
N GLU A 48 13.61 -12.54 6.15
CA GLU A 48 13.83 -11.19 6.62
C GLU A 48 12.73 -10.22 6.13
N SER A 49 11.95 -9.71 7.09
CA SER A 49 10.82 -8.81 6.83
C SER A 49 11.20 -7.59 5.97
N LYS A 50 12.32 -6.92 6.25
CA LYS A 50 12.80 -5.77 5.46
C LYS A 50 13.09 -6.13 4.00
N LYS A 51 13.72 -7.29 3.77
CA LYS A 51 14.00 -7.78 2.41
C LYS A 51 12.73 -8.15 1.67
N ARG A 52 11.75 -8.74 2.37
CA ARG A 52 10.43 -9.07 1.80
C ARG A 52 9.69 -7.82 1.34
N PHE A 53 9.70 -6.73 2.13
CA PHE A 53 9.11 -5.45 1.72
C PHE A 53 9.79 -4.85 0.50
N ASN A 54 11.13 -4.87 0.46
CA ASN A 54 11.87 -4.36 -0.71
C ASN A 54 11.59 -5.19 -1.97
N ALA A 55 11.53 -6.52 -1.84
CA ALA A 55 11.16 -7.41 -2.94
C ALA A 55 9.73 -7.12 -3.44
N ALA A 56 8.78 -6.95 -2.53
CA ALA A 56 7.41 -6.57 -2.86
C ALA A 56 7.33 -5.22 -3.59
N GLU A 57 8.09 -4.20 -3.15
CA GLU A 57 8.19 -2.91 -3.82
C GLU A 57 8.78 -3.05 -5.24
N HIS A 58 9.80 -3.89 -5.42
CA HIS A 58 10.42 -4.17 -6.71
C HIS A 58 9.49 -4.92 -7.69
N LEU A 59 8.54 -5.72 -7.21
CA LEU A 59 7.57 -6.39 -8.07
C LEU A 59 6.59 -5.42 -8.74
N VAL A 60 6.37 -4.27 -8.11
CA VAL A 60 5.25 -3.36 -8.39
C VAL A 60 5.73 -2.05 -9.02
N HIS A 61 6.88 -1.52 -8.59
CA HIS A 61 7.36 -0.22 -9.05
C HIS A 61 8.49 -0.36 -10.07
N THR A 62 8.29 0.22 -11.26
CA THR A 62 9.29 0.20 -12.31
C THR A 62 10.32 1.29 -12.08
N THR A 63 11.59 0.90 -12.09
CA THR A 63 12.71 1.84 -12.04
C THR A 63 13.67 1.56 -13.20
N LYS A 64 14.59 2.49 -13.48
CA LYS A 64 15.58 2.33 -14.55
C LYS A 64 16.40 1.03 -14.47
N ARG A 65 16.59 0.48 -13.26
CA ARG A 65 17.39 -0.74 -13.01
C ARG A 65 16.54 -1.98 -12.75
N ASN A 66 15.21 -1.83 -12.59
CA ASN A 66 14.32 -2.92 -12.21
C ASN A 66 13.00 -2.78 -12.98
N PRO A 67 12.74 -3.63 -14.00
CA PRO A 67 11.44 -3.71 -14.64
C PRO A 67 10.45 -4.38 -13.67
N ALA A 68 9.33 -3.73 -13.35
CA ALA A 68 8.32 -4.33 -12.50
C ALA A 68 7.62 -5.49 -13.24
N ARG A 69 7.20 -6.50 -12.48
CA ARG A 69 6.39 -7.61 -13.01
C ARG A 69 4.93 -7.21 -13.19
N PHE A 70 4.47 -6.24 -12.38
CA PHE A 70 3.10 -5.75 -12.38
C PHE A 70 3.06 -4.25 -12.67
N ASP A 71 2.14 -3.83 -13.54
CA ASP A 71 2.04 -2.45 -14.03
C ASP A 71 1.26 -1.54 -13.07
N PHE A 72 1.69 -1.45 -11.81
CA PHE A 72 1.06 -0.57 -10.82
C PHE A 72 1.18 0.91 -11.21
N ASP A 73 2.32 1.30 -11.77
CA ASP A 73 2.58 2.70 -12.18
C ASP A 73 1.68 3.13 -13.35
N PHE A 74 1.19 2.18 -14.15
CA PHE A 74 0.19 2.44 -15.20
C PHE A 74 -1.20 2.64 -14.60
N CYS A 75 -1.61 1.78 -13.67
CA CYS A 75 -2.91 1.86 -13.00
C CYS A 75 -3.04 3.08 -12.07
N PHE A 76 -1.94 3.48 -11.42
CA PHE A 76 -1.90 4.59 -10.46
C PHE A 76 -0.80 5.59 -10.82
N PRO A 77 -0.97 6.35 -11.91
CA PRO A 77 0.06 7.27 -12.38
C PRO A 77 0.29 8.38 -11.35
N LYS A 78 1.56 8.76 -11.16
CA LYS A 78 1.98 9.85 -10.25
C LYS A 78 1.60 9.63 -8.78
N MET A 79 1.38 8.39 -8.35
CA MET A 79 1.24 8.08 -6.92
C MET A 79 2.48 8.55 -6.15
N PRO A 80 2.32 9.37 -5.09
CA PRO A 80 3.45 9.79 -4.26
C PRO A 80 4.17 8.59 -3.64
N SER A 81 5.50 8.68 -3.53
CA SER A 81 6.35 7.58 -3.07
C SER A 81 5.97 7.04 -1.69
N TYR A 82 5.71 7.92 -0.73
CA TYR A 82 5.29 7.53 0.62
C TYR A 82 3.92 6.84 0.64
N PHE A 83 2.97 7.30 -0.18
CA PHE A 83 1.66 6.65 -0.29
C PHE A 83 1.77 5.26 -0.91
N ARG A 84 2.62 5.10 -1.94
CA ARG A 84 2.89 3.78 -2.52
C ARG A 84 3.50 2.83 -1.48
N ARG A 85 4.54 3.27 -0.76
CA ARG A 85 5.20 2.46 0.28
C ARG A 85 4.23 2.08 1.40
N ALA A 86 3.38 3.01 1.83
CA ALA A 86 2.34 2.74 2.80
C ALA A 86 1.31 1.71 2.29
N ALA A 87 0.90 1.83 1.02
CA ALA A 87 -0.02 0.88 0.39
C ALA A 87 0.60 -0.53 0.29
N VAL A 88 1.86 -0.62 -0.10
CA VAL A 88 2.63 -1.88 -0.15
C VAL A 88 2.70 -2.52 1.23
N GLN A 89 3.05 -1.75 2.27
CA GLN A 89 3.12 -2.26 3.63
C GLN A 89 1.77 -2.74 4.14
N HIS A 90 0.70 -1.98 3.87
CA HIS A 90 -0.64 -2.31 4.31
C HIS A 90 -1.18 -3.58 3.62
N ALA A 91 -0.98 -3.70 2.31
CA ALA A 91 -1.39 -4.88 1.54
C ALA A 91 -0.62 -6.12 1.98
N LEU A 92 0.71 -6.04 2.07
CA LEU A 92 1.55 -7.18 2.46
C LEU A 92 1.25 -7.64 3.90
N GLY A 93 1.07 -6.68 4.83
CA GLY A 93 0.68 -6.98 6.20
C GLY A 93 -0.68 -7.68 6.27
N SER A 94 -1.66 -7.22 5.47
CA SER A 94 -2.99 -7.83 5.41
C SER A 94 -2.95 -9.27 4.90
N VAL A 95 -2.25 -9.51 3.79
CA VAL A 95 -2.09 -10.87 3.21
C VAL A 95 -1.35 -11.79 4.17
N SER A 96 -0.25 -11.32 4.78
CA SER A 96 0.49 -12.09 5.78
C SER A 96 -0.39 -12.48 6.95
N SER A 97 -1.15 -11.53 7.47
CA SER A 97 -2.00 -11.75 8.64
C SER A 97 -3.16 -12.70 8.33
N TYR A 98 -3.73 -12.62 7.12
CA TYR A 98 -4.74 -13.57 6.64
C TYR A 98 -4.16 -14.99 6.54
N ARG A 99 -3.01 -15.16 5.89
CA ARG A 99 -2.39 -16.47 5.66
C ARG A 99 -1.99 -17.17 6.96
N THR A 100 -1.36 -16.45 7.90
CA THR A 100 -1.00 -17.02 9.21
C THR A 100 -2.24 -17.45 10.00
N ARG A 101 -3.31 -16.65 10.02
CA ARG A 101 -4.55 -17.03 10.73
C ARG A 101 -5.26 -18.20 10.07
N LEU A 102 -5.24 -18.27 8.74
CA LEU A 102 -5.83 -19.38 8.00
C LEU A 102 -5.09 -20.69 8.30
N GLU A 103 -3.75 -20.66 8.38
CA GLU A 103 -2.93 -21.81 8.75
C GLU A 103 -3.23 -22.28 10.18
N GLN A 104 -3.33 -21.34 11.14
CA GLN A 104 -3.71 -21.65 12.52
C GLN A 104 -5.09 -22.31 12.60
N TRP A 105 -6.09 -21.72 11.95
CA TRP A 105 -7.45 -22.27 11.93
C TRP A 105 -7.52 -23.68 11.34
N LYS A 106 -6.75 -23.95 10.27
CA LYS A 106 -6.65 -25.29 9.67
C LYS A 106 -5.91 -26.31 10.53
N ALA A 107 -5.05 -25.87 11.45
CA ALA A 107 -4.32 -26.74 12.35
C ALA A 107 -5.12 -27.06 13.63
N GLU A 108 -6.01 -26.16 14.04
CA GLU A 108 -6.88 -26.31 15.20
C GLU A 108 -8.18 -27.08 14.91
N GLY A 109 -8.63 -27.10 13.65
CA GLY A 109 -9.81 -27.84 13.18
C GLY A 109 -9.50 -29.23 12.67
#